data_AF-A0A933CQQ3-F1
#
_entry.id   AF-A0A933CQQ3-F1
#
_cell.length_a   1.000
_cell.length_b   1.000
_cell.length_c   1.000
_cell.angle_alpha   90.00
_cell.angle_beta   90.00
_cell.angle_gamma   90.00
#
_symmetry.space_group_name_H-M   'P 1'
#
loop_
_entity.id
_entity.type
_entity.pdbx_description
1 polymer ?
#
loop_
_entity_poly.entity_id
_entity_poly.type
_entity_poly.pdbx_seq_one_letter_code
_entity_poly.pdbx_strand_id
1 'polypeptide(L)'
;MKEANFLRYDPRLLEEAVFLAVKDRPQADIYHGERSRVYDIQEPQEREEGFRTVNQQWFFSLGLHVAIERALEEQPAISSGVKFCVVARAAGKNEEGAELFVNSAKTIDPNDRRTARILLRPESLLAQAELLIFLRQELFHVTDMLNPDFGYEPFLPPAEGGPAHDSLLRERYKVLWETAIAGRMVRRGWLSESVRAEHLSRFRRVFPIFGQETETVFSGFFDSETHTHADFINLASAPGAAVEHTTEGPQPGSRCSLCGFPTHAFETQPENLGSSVIAEIRRDFPHWRTIDALCIQCADIYRACAVATSSSQPLPGNLLL
;
A
#
# COMPACT_ATOMS: atom_id res chain seq x y z
N MET A 1 9.20 -0.51 33.29
CA MET A 1 10.02 -1.73 33.07
C MET A 1 9.18 -2.69 32.23
N LYS A 2 9.18 -2.54 30.89
CA LYS A 2 8.60 -3.57 30.02
C LYS A 2 9.60 -4.72 29.92
N GLU A 3 9.07 -5.93 30.02
CA GLU A 3 9.81 -7.19 30.14
C GLU A 3 10.89 -7.31 29.06
N ALA A 4 12.05 -7.86 29.44
CA ALA A 4 13.19 -8.14 28.57
C ALA A 4 12.88 -9.04 27.33
N ASN A 5 11.62 -9.39 27.09
CA ASN A 5 11.15 -10.32 26.07
C ASN A 5 10.21 -9.69 25.01
N PHE A 6 9.90 -8.39 25.09
CA PHE A 6 9.00 -7.75 24.12
C PHE A 6 9.61 -7.66 22.72
N LEU A 7 10.86 -7.24 22.60
CA LEU A 7 11.55 -7.06 21.32
C LEU A 7 12.47 -8.24 21.05
N ARG A 8 12.31 -8.88 19.89
CA ARG A 8 13.08 -10.06 19.49
C ARG A 8 13.73 -9.81 18.15
N TYR A 9 14.98 -10.20 18.01
CA TYR A 9 15.75 -10.03 16.78
C TYR A 9 16.04 -11.39 16.14
N ASP A 10 15.91 -11.44 14.82
CA ASP A 10 16.40 -12.56 14.00
C ASP A 10 17.94 -12.61 14.07
N PRO A 11 18.55 -13.73 14.53
CA PRO A 11 19.99 -13.88 14.59
C PRO A 11 20.71 -13.59 13.27
N ARG A 12 20.10 -13.93 12.12
CA ARG A 12 20.71 -13.70 10.80
C ARG A 12 20.79 -12.21 10.46
N LEU A 13 19.76 -11.45 10.84
CA LEU A 13 19.76 -10.00 10.68
C LEU A 13 20.88 -9.37 11.52
N LEU A 14 21.02 -9.81 12.78
CA LEU A 14 22.06 -9.30 13.69
C LEU A 14 23.46 -9.57 13.14
N GLU A 15 23.73 -10.81 12.73
CA GLU A 15 25.04 -11.20 12.20
C GLU A 15 25.45 -10.36 10.99
N GLU A 16 24.56 -10.23 10.01
CA GLU A 16 24.84 -9.51 8.76
C GLU A 16 24.96 -8.00 9.00
N ALA A 17 24.13 -7.42 9.86
CA ALA A 17 24.20 -6.00 10.21
C ALA A 17 25.49 -5.65 10.96
N VAL A 18 25.89 -6.49 11.93
CA VAL A 18 27.16 -6.32 12.65
C VAL A 18 28.33 -6.44 11.69
N PHE A 19 28.33 -7.48 10.84
CA PHE A 19 29.39 -7.66 9.85
C PHE A 19 29.55 -6.42 8.96
N LEU A 20 28.44 -5.90 8.41
CA LEU A 20 28.48 -4.70 7.57
C LEU A 20 28.93 -3.45 8.35
N ALA A 21 28.53 -3.32 9.62
CA ALA A 21 28.89 -2.18 10.45
C ALA A 21 30.39 -2.13 10.78
N VAL A 22 31.05 -3.29 10.91
CA VAL A 22 32.47 -3.38 11.30
C VAL A 22 33.42 -3.60 10.13
N LYS A 23 32.95 -4.10 8.98
CA LYS A 23 33.77 -4.58 7.85
C LYS A 23 34.94 -3.65 7.47
N ASP A 24 34.70 -2.34 7.44
CA ASP A 24 35.69 -1.34 7.02
C ASP A 24 36.21 -0.50 8.20
N ARG A 25 36.18 -1.05 9.42
CA ARG A 25 36.58 -0.37 10.66
C ARG A 25 37.66 -1.15 11.43
N PRO A 26 38.48 -0.48 12.26
CA PRO A 26 39.50 -1.14 13.08
C PRO A 26 38.96 -2.23 14.01
N GLN A 27 37.68 -2.13 14.39
CA GLN A 27 37.00 -3.11 15.23
C GLN A 27 36.77 -4.47 14.53
N ALA A 28 36.95 -4.57 13.20
CA ALA A 28 36.75 -5.80 12.45
C ALA A 28 37.58 -6.96 12.99
N ASP A 29 38.87 -6.73 13.27
CA ASP A 29 39.77 -7.77 13.77
C ASP A 29 39.35 -8.29 15.15
N ILE A 30 38.84 -7.40 16.00
CA ILE A 30 38.33 -7.76 17.34
C ILE A 30 37.07 -8.64 17.19
N TYR A 31 36.11 -8.18 16.40
CA TYR A 31 34.88 -8.94 16.12
C TYR A 31 35.18 -10.31 15.51
N HIS A 32 36.07 -10.38 14.52
CA HIS A 32 36.47 -11.64 13.89
C HIS A 32 37.24 -12.55 14.86
N GLY A 33 38.07 -12.00 15.73
CA GLY A 33 38.77 -12.75 16.76
C GLY A 33 37.81 -13.35 17.80
N GLU A 34 36.85 -12.58 18.30
CA GLU A 34 35.82 -13.08 19.22
C GLU A 34 34.94 -14.14 18.57
N ARG A 35 34.50 -13.90 17.34
CA ARG A 35 33.71 -14.86 16.56
C ARG A 35 34.51 -16.14 16.27
N SER A 36 35.82 -16.05 16.04
CA SER A 36 36.68 -17.22 15.80
C SER A 36 36.75 -18.15 17.01
N ARG A 37 36.80 -17.60 18.23
CA ARG A 37 36.80 -18.39 19.48
C ARG A 37 35.54 -19.24 19.67
N VAL A 38 34.42 -18.83 19.07
CA VAL A 38 33.16 -19.60 19.13
C VAL A 38 33.29 -20.95 18.40
N TYR A 39 34.14 -21.05 17.39
CA TYR A 39 34.36 -22.32 16.67
C TYR A 39 35.02 -23.40 17.53
N ASP A 40 35.71 -23.03 18.61
CA ASP A 40 36.36 -23.97 19.52
C ASP A 40 35.34 -24.74 20.40
N ILE A 41 34.09 -24.25 20.47
CA ILE A 41 33.00 -24.90 21.20
C ILE A 41 32.58 -26.18 20.45
N GLN A 42 32.71 -27.32 21.13
CA GLN A 42 32.45 -28.64 20.54
C GLN A 42 30.96 -28.93 20.38
N GLU A 43 30.15 -28.55 21.39
CA GLU A 43 28.73 -28.83 21.40
C GLU A 43 27.99 -27.91 20.40
N PRO A 44 27.27 -28.45 19.40
CA PRO A 44 26.68 -27.63 18.34
C PRO A 44 25.66 -26.60 18.83
N GLN A 45 24.86 -26.94 19.84
CA GLN A 45 23.86 -26.01 20.40
C GLN A 45 24.51 -24.86 21.16
N GLU A 46 25.52 -25.16 21.98
CA GLU A 46 26.28 -24.14 22.72
C GLU A 46 27.03 -23.21 21.77
N ARG A 47 27.56 -23.75 20.67
CA ARG A 47 28.23 -22.95 19.63
C ARG A 47 27.28 -21.99 18.93
N GLU A 48 26.08 -22.45 18.56
CA GLU A 48 25.03 -21.62 17.97
C GLU A 48 24.64 -20.48 18.92
N GLU A 49 24.46 -20.78 20.21
CA GLU A 49 24.17 -19.77 21.23
C GLU A 49 25.35 -18.80 21.45
N GLY A 50 26.58 -19.30 21.34
CA GLY A 50 27.80 -18.47 21.36
C GLY A 50 27.82 -17.45 20.23
N PHE A 51 27.50 -17.86 18.99
CA PHE A 51 27.41 -16.93 17.85
C PHE A 51 26.31 -15.89 18.07
N ARG A 52 25.14 -16.30 18.57
CA ARG A 52 24.05 -15.37 18.91
C ARG A 52 24.49 -14.35 19.94
N THR A 53 25.12 -14.80 21.01
CA THR A 53 25.59 -13.95 22.10
C THR A 53 26.59 -12.89 21.61
N VAL A 54 27.60 -13.31 20.84
CA VAL A 54 28.61 -12.37 20.28
C VAL A 54 27.94 -11.35 19.37
N ASN A 55 27.13 -11.79 18.40
CA ASN A 55 26.46 -10.88 17.47
C ASN A 55 25.51 -9.92 18.18
N GLN A 56 24.77 -10.40 19.19
CA GLN A 56 23.88 -9.57 19.98
C GLN A 56 24.65 -8.49 20.76
N GLN A 57 25.73 -8.85 21.44
CA GLN A 57 26.56 -7.90 22.19
C GLN A 57 27.12 -6.80 21.27
N TRP A 58 27.65 -7.18 20.10
CA TRP A 58 28.13 -6.22 19.11
C TRP A 58 27.01 -5.35 18.54
N PHE A 59 25.84 -5.92 18.24
CA PHE A 59 24.70 -5.17 17.74
C PHE A 59 24.26 -4.05 18.71
N PHE A 60 24.22 -4.36 20.02
CA PHE A 60 23.93 -3.37 21.05
C PHE A 60 25.07 -2.37 21.24
N SER A 61 26.33 -2.81 21.29
CA SER A 61 27.47 -1.92 21.49
C SER A 61 27.67 -0.93 20.34
N LEU A 62 27.32 -1.32 19.12
CA LEU A 62 27.34 -0.49 17.92
C LEU A 62 26.13 0.46 17.81
N GLY A 63 25.15 0.35 18.70
CA GLY A 63 23.96 1.21 18.70
C GLY A 63 22.97 0.93 17.56
N LEU A 64 23.03 -0.23 16.92
CA LEU A 64 22.21 -0.54 15.74
C LEU A 64 20.70 -0.69 16.07
N HIS A 65 20.38 -0.93 17.34
CA HIS A 65 19.03 -1.05 17.89
C HIS A 65 18.32 0.29 18.12
N VAL A 66 19.05 1.40 18.22
CA VAL A 66 18.58 2.66 18.80
C VAL A 66 17.36 3.22 18.06
N ALA A 67 17.39 3.26 16.73
CA ALA A 67 16.25 3.75 15.94
C ALA A 67 14.99 2.88 16.14
N ILE A 68 15.15 1.56 16.32
CA ILE A 68 14.03 0.63 16.51
C ILE A 68 13.37 0.85 17.87
N GLU A 69 14.17 0.86 18.92
CA GLU A 69 13.66 1.07 20.28
C GLU A 69 12.98 2.43 20.39
N ARG A 70 13.61 3.49 19.87
CA ARG A 70 13.03 4.82 19.86
C ARG A 70 11.69 4.87 19.11
N ALA A 71 11.59 4.27 17.93
CA ALA A 71 10.35 4.26 17.16
C ALA A 71 9.21 3.54 17.90
N LEU A 72 9.52 2.45 18.61
CA LEU A 72 8.56 1.69 19.42
C LEU A 72 8.15 2.44 20.70
N GLU A 73 9.08 3.14 21.34
CA GLU A 73 8.82 4.00 22.50
C GLU A 73 7.90 5.17 22.13
N GLU A 74 8.08 5.75 20.95
CA GLU A 74 7.23 6.82 20.40
C GLU A 74 5.80 6.35 20.07
N GLN A 75 5.53 5.04 20.08
CA GLN A 75 4.23 4.42 19.77
C GLN A 75 3.81 3.40 20.84
N PRO A 76 3.47 3.83 22.07
CA PRO A 76 3.18 2.94 23.19
C PRO A 76 1.95 2.04 22.98
N ALA A 77 1.06 2.39 22.04
CA ALA A 77 -0.07 1.58 21.63
C ALA A 77 0.37 0.21 21.10
N ILE A 78 1.48 0.14 20.38
CA ILE A 78 2.00 -1.12 19.82
C ILE A 78 2.39 -2.07 20.94
N SER A 79 3.24 -1.60 21.85
CA SER A 79 3.72 -2.43 22.94
C SER A 79 2.64 -2.81 23.94
N SER A 80 1.46 -2.19 23.87
CA SER A 80 0.29 -2.50 24.72
C SER A 80 -0.77 -3.34 23.98
N GLY A 81 -0.71 -3.38 22.64
CA GLY A 81 -1.67 -4.07 21.77
C GLY A 81 -1.14 -5.32 21.08
N VAL A 82 0.14 -5.68 21.30
CA VAL A 82 0.77 -6.90 20.77
C VAL A 82 1.57 -7.62 21.86
N LYS A 83 1.69 -8.95 21.75
CA LYS A 83 2.44 -9.78 22.70
C LYS A 83 3.94 -9.52 22.65
N PHE A 84 4.50 -9.48 21.44
CA PHE A 84 5.90 -9.16 21.19
C PHE A 84 6.06 -8.60 19.78
N CYS A 85 7.20 -7.93 19.55
CA CYS A 85 7.62 -7.41 18.27
C CYS A 85 8.85 -8.19 17.79
N VAL A 86 8.81 -8.70 16.56
CA VAL A 86 9.94 -9.41 15.94
C VAL A 86 10.58 -8.53 14.87
N VAL A 87 11.86 -8.23 15.00
CA VAL A 87 12.67 -7.59 13.97
C VAL A 87 13.38 -8.69 13.19
N ALA A 88 13.06 -8.81 11.91
CA ALA A 88 13.56 -9.88 11.06
C ALA A 88 14.12 -9.34 9.75
N ARG A 89 14.95 -10.16 9.09
CA ARG A 89 15.51 -9.82 7.79
C ARG A 89 14.41 -9.77 6.72
N ALA A 90 14.38 -8.67 5.97
CA ALA A 90 13.65 -8.55 4.71
C ALA A 90 14.42 -9.26 3.57
N ALA A 91 13.72 -9.92 2.64
CA ALA A 91 14.38 -10.56 1.51
C ALA A 91 14.87 -9.55 0.45
N GLY A 92 14.28 -8.36 0.39
CA GLY A 92 14.70 -7.25 -0.44
C GLY A 92 14.11 -5.91 -0.03
N LYS A 93 14.46 -4.85 -0.76
CA LYS A 93 14.05 -3.46 -0.45
C LYS A 93 12.53 -3.27 -0.45
N ASN A 94 11.82 -3.94 -1.35
CA ASN A 94 10.37 -3.80 -1.49
C ASN A 94 9.59 -4.60 -0.43
N GLU A 95 10.29 -5.37 0.40
CA GLU A 95 9.73 -6.19 1.48
C GLU A 95 10.11 -5.63 2.86
N GLU A 96 10.80 -4.48 2.91
CA GLU A 96 10.94 -3.74 4.16
C GLU A 96 9.58 -3.13 4.53
N GLY A 97 9.22 -3.23 5.81
CA GLY A 97 7.94 -2.70 6.30
C GLY A 97 7.61 -3.20 7.71
N ALA A 98 6.42 -2.84 8.19
CA ALA A 98 5.86 -3.43 9.40
C ALA A 98 4.54 -4.18 9.11
N GLU A 99 4.37 -5.32 9.76
CA GLU A 99 3.22 -6.20 9.60
C GLU A 99 2.60 -6.53 10.96
N LEU A 100 1.27 -6.67 10.99
CA LEU A 100 0.54 -7.15 12.16
C LEU A 100 -0.03 -8.54 11.88
N PHE A 101 0.51 -9.55 12.56
CA PHE A 101 0.01 -10.91 12.50
C PHE A 101 -1.02 -11.15 13.59
N VAL A 102 -2.17 -11.73 13.22
CA VAL A 102 -3.22 -12.14 14.16
C VAL A 102 -3.36 -13.66 14.10
N ASN A 103 -3.02 -14.34 15.18
CA ASN A 103 -3.24 -15.76 15.34
C ASN A 103 -4.74 -16.04 15.53
N SER A 104 -5.28 -16.97 14.74
CA SER A 104 -6.68 -17.40 14.80
C SER A 104 -6.99 -18.31 16.00
N ALA A 105 -5.97 -18.78 16.74
CA ALA A 105 -6.16 -19.57 17.94
C ALA A 105 -6.93 -18.79 19.02
N LYS A 106 -7.88 -19.46 19.69
CA LYS A 106 -8.60 -18.89 20.84
C LYS A 106 -7.66 -18.80 22.03
N THR A 107 -7.12 -17.61 22.30
CA THR A 107 -6.42 -17.28 23.55
C THR A 107 -7.35 -16.51 24.49
N ILE A 108 -7.01 -16.50 25.78
CA ILE A 108 -7.78 -15.79 26.81
C ILE A 108 -7.57 -14.26 26.69
N ASP A 109 -6.36 -13.83 26.33
CA ASP A 109 -6.02 -12.43 26.07
C ASP A 109 -6.02 -12.14 24.55
N PRO A 110 -6.77 -11.14 24.05
CA PRO A 110 -6.71 -10.68 22.67
C PRO A 110 -5.30 -10.26 22.19
N ASN A 111 -4.47 -9.71 23.08
CA ASN A 111 -3.10 -9.30 22.79
C ASN A 111 -2.18 -10.50 22.53
N ASP A 112 -2.44 -11.63 23.19
CA ASP A 112 -1.69 -12.88 22.98
C ASP A 112 -1.84 -13.46 21.57
N ARG A 113 -2.82 -12.96 20.81
CA ARG A 113 -3.04 -13.32 19.41
C ARG A 113 -2.24 -12.45 18.45
N ARG A 114 -1.74 -11.31 18.89
CA ARG A 114 -1.19 -10.28 18.00
C ARG A 114 0.33 -10.21 18.13
N THR A 115 1.01 -10.28 16.99
CA THR A 115 2.45 -10.13 16.88
C THR A 115 2.77 -9.06 15.85
N ALA A 116 3.53 -8.05 16.25
CA ALA A 116 4.10 -7.11 15.29
C ALA A 116 5.38 -7.69 14.70
N ARG A 117 5.61 -7.47 13.40
CA ARG A 117 6.86 -7.83 12.74
C ARG A 117 7.41 -6.62 12.00
N ILE A 118 8.68 -6.33 12.19
CA ILE A 118 9.43 -5.30 11.48
C ILE A 118 10.42 -6.02 10.57
N LEU A 119 10.30 -5.79 9.27
CA LEU A 119 11.17 -6.36 8.25
C LEU A 119 12.18 -5.32 7.79
N LEU A 120 13.47 -5.60 7.98
CA LEU A 120 14.55 -4.68 7.63
C LEU A 120 15.63 -5.39 6.84
N ARG A 121 16.25 -4.65 5.93
CA ARG A 121 17.54 -5.04 5.37
C ARG A 121 18.66 -4.70 6.37
N PRO A 122 19.71 -5.54 6.46
CA PRO A 122 20.87 -5.26 7.30
C PRO A 122 21.49 -3.88 7.06
N GLU A 123 21.53 -3.42 5.81
CA GLU A 123 22.09 -2.12 5.44
C GLU A 123 21.28 -0.95 6.01
N SER A 124 19.96 -1.09 6.14
CA SER A 124 19.08 -0.05 6.67
C SER A 124 19.40 0.27 8.14
N LEU A 125 19.93 -0.70 8.90
CA LEU A 125 20.37 -0.51 10.29
C LEU A 125 21.60 0.39 10.41
N LEU A 126 22.34 0.64 9.32
CA LEU A 126 23.49 1.54 9.33
C LEU A 126 23.09 3.02 9.20
N ALA A 127 21.90 3.29 8.65
CA ALA A 127 21.37 4.62 8.39
C ALA A 127 20.31 4.99 9.45
N GLN A 128 20.75 5.23 10.69
CA GLN A 128 19.86 5.34 11.86
C GLN A 128 18.80 6.46 11.75
N ALA A 129 19.13 7.59 11.12
CA ALA A 129 18.19 8.71 10.99
C ALA A 129 17.09 8.39 9.96
N GLU A 130 17.48 7.86 8.81
CA GLU A 130 16.59 7.43 7.74
C GLU A 130 15.71 6.26 8.20
N LEU A 131 16.31 5.30 8.92
CA LEU A 131 15.60 4.17 9.52
C LEU A 131 14.54 4.64 10.51
N LEU A 132 14.85 5.62 11.36
CA LEU A 132 13.88 6.13 12.32
C LEU A 132 12.66 6.76 11.63
N ILE A 133 12.88 7.53 10.56
CA ILE A 133 11.79 8.12 9.76
C ILE A 133 10.93 7.01 9.14
N PHE A 134 11.58 6.02 8.52
CA PHE A 134 10.90 4.86 7.94
C PHE A 134 10.06 4.12 8.97
N LEU A 135 10.65 3.76 10.12
CA LEU A 135 9.95 3.04 11.19
C LEU A 135 8.76 3.83 11.74
N ARG A 136 8.87 5.14 11.91
CA ARG A 136 7.73 5.97 12.35
C ARG A 136 6.54 5.86 11.40
N GLN A 137 6.79 5.85 10.10
CA GLN A 137 5.75 5.67 9.09
C GLN A 137 5.12 4.27 9.18
N GLU A 138 5.95 3.23 9.16
CA GLU A 138 5.49 1.84 9.19
C GLU A 138 4.75 1.49 10.50
N LEU A 139 5.24 1.98 11.64
CA LEU A 139 4.60 1.78 12.93
C LEU A 139 3.30 2.59 13.09
N PHE A 140 3.11 3.69 12.33
CA PHE A 140 1.82 4.35 12.27
C PHE A 140 0.76 3.47 11.60
N HIS A 141 1.12 2.73 10.55
CA HIS A 141 0.19 1.75 9.96
C HIS A 141 -0.24 0.71 11.01
N VAL A 142 0.71 0.14 11.75
CA VAL A 142 0.41 -0.83 12.81
C VAL A 142 -0.45 -0.21 13.92
N THR A 143 -0.18 1.03 14.30
CA THR A 143 -0.95 1.73 15.34
C THR A 143 -2.39 1.97 14.90
N ASP A 144 -2.62 2.37 13.65
CA ASP A 144 -3.96 2.49 13.08
C ASP A 144 -4.67 1.13 13.06
N MET A 145 -3.98 0.04 12.65
CA MET A 145 -4.55 -1.32 12.66
C MET A 145 -4.95 -1.81 14.06
N LEU A 146 -4.27 -1.33 15.11
CA LEU A 146 -4.57 -1.68 16.50
C LEU A 146 -5.67 -0.82 17.10
N ASN A 147 -5.95 0.35 16.53
CA ASN A 147 -6.93 1.29 17.04
C ASN A 147 -8.37 0.84 16.70
N PRO A 148 -9.23 0.54 17.69
CA PRO A 148 -10.62 0.19 17.43
C PRO A 148 -11.40 1.26 16.67
N ASP A 149 -11.14 2.54 16.95
CA ASP A 149 -11.84 3.67 16.31
C ASP A 149 -11.44 3.85 14.84
N PHE A 150 -10.26 3.34 14.46
CA PHE A 150 -9.84 3.29 13.06
C PHE A 150 -10.63 2.22 12.30
N GLY A 151 -11.02 1.11 12.94
CA GLY A 151 -11.87 0.08 12.33
C GLY A 151 -11.21 -0.70 11.19
N TYR A 152 -9.92 -1.02 11.32
CA TYR A 152 -9.18 -1.73 10.27
C TYR A 152 -9.77 -3.10 9.92
N GLU A 153 -9.97 -3.35 8.63
CA GLU A 153 -10.26 -4.68 8.09
C GLU A 153 -9.11 -5.16 7.18
N PRO A 154 -8.67 -6.43 7.30
CA PRO A 154 -7.51 -6.94 6.57
C PRO A 154 -7.76 -7.16 5.08
N PHE A 155 -9.02 -7.22 4.66
CA PHE A 155 -9.40 -7.46 3.27
C PHE A 155 -10.15 -6.26 2.72
N LEU A 156 -9.64 -5.68 1.64
CA LEU A 156 -10.40 -4.70 0.88
C LEU A 156 -11.58 -5.40 0.18
N PRO A 157 -12.72 -4.72 0.00
CA PRO A 157 -13.84 -5.26 -0.75
C PRO A 157 -13.39 -5.58 -2.19
N PRO A 158 -13.86 -6.69 -2.78
CA PRO A 158 -13.56 -7.00 -4.17
C PRO A 158 -14.14 -5.91 -5.07
N ALA A 159 -13.35 -5.43 -6.03
CA ALA A 159 -13.85 -4.47 -6.99
C ALA A 159 -14.66 -5.19 -8.07
N GLU A 160 -15.82 -4.63 -8.42
CA GLU A 160 -16.76 -5.23 -9.39
C GLU A 160 -16.16 -5.51 -10.78
N GLY A 161 -15.06 -4.82 -11.14
CA GLY A 161 -14.39 -4.95 -12.44
C GLY A 161 -13.18 -5.91 -12.49
N GLY A 162 -12.98 -6.75 -11.47
CA GLY A 162 -11.93 -7.78 -11.46
C GLY A 162 -10.51 -7.30 -11.11
N PRO A 163 -9.45 -8.09 -11.38
CA PRO A 163 -8.12 -7.91 -10.76
C PRO A 163 -7.42 -6.57 -11.02
N ALA A 164 -7.65 -5.95 -12.18
CA ALA A 164 -7.12 -4.63 -12.49
C ALA A 164 -7.77 -3.55 -11.61
N HIS A 165 -9.05 -3.71 -11.29
CA HIS A 165 -9.79 -2.82 -10.40
C HIS A 165 -9.37 -3.02 -8.94
N ASP A 166 -9.13 -4.25 -8.52
CA ASP A 166 -8.57 -4.54 -7.19
C ASP A 166 -7.20 -3.88 -6.99
N SER A 167 -6.39 -3.87 -8.06
CA SER A 167 -5.06 -3.26 -8.04
C SER A 167 -5.15 -1.72 -7.93
N LEU A 168 -6.07 -1.10 -8.67
CA LEU A 168 -6.31 0.34 -8.56
C LEU A 168 -6.90 0.73 -7.19
N LEU A 169 -7.83 -0.07 -6.65
CA LEU A 169 -8.39 0.13 -5.31
C LEU A 169 -7.28 0.08 -4.26
N ARG A 170 -6.39 -0.93 -4.31
CA ARG A 170 -5.22 -1.02 -3.44
C ARG A 170 -4.30 0.19 -3.56
N GLU A 171 -4.02 0.65 -4.79
CA GLU A 171 -3.15 1.80 -5.00
C GLU A 171 -3.74 3.08 -4.38
N ARG A 172 -5.04 3.34 -4.62
CA ARG A 172 -5.78 4.48 -4.06
C ARG A 172 -5.81 4.43 -2.54
N TYR A 173 -6.18 3.29 -1.97
CA TYR A 173 -6.21 3.07 -0.53
C TYR A 173 -4.83 3.33 0.10
N LYS A 174 -3.76 2.78 -0.51
CA LYS A 174 -2.38 2.99 -0.05
C LYS A 174 -2.01 4.48 -0.05
N VAL A 175 -2.29 5.21 -1.14
CA VAL A 175 -1.98 6.64 -1.23
C VAL A 175 -2.74 7.47 -0.20
N LEU A 176 -4.01 7.14 0.08
CA LEU A 176 -4.78 7.83 1.11
C LEU A 176 -4.18 7.62 2.50
N TRP A 177 -3.88 6.38 2.84
CA TRP A 177 -3.32 6.04 4.14
C TRP A 177 -1.94 6.68 4.35
N GLU A 178 -1.06 6.60 3.36
CA GLU A 178 0.27 7.23 3.40
C GLU A 178 0.18 8.77 3.50
N THR A 179 -0.81 9.38 2.83
CA THR A 179 -1.06 10.83 2.91
C THR A 179 -1.47 11.24 4.33
N ALA A 180 -2.40 10.51 4.94
CA ALA A 180 -2.83 10.74 6.32
C ALA A 180 -1.67 10.56 7.31
N ILE A 181 -0.85 9.53 7.14
CA ILE A 181 0.31 9.28 7.99
C ILE A 181 1.35 10.38 7.84
N ALA A 182 1.69 10.77 6.61
CA ALA A 182 2.67 11.84 6.35
C ALA A 182 2.25 13.14 7.03
N GLY A 183 0.96 13.50 6.94
CA GLY A 183 0.40 14.64 7.65
C GLY A 183 0.58 14.58 9.17
N ARG A 184 0.29 13.41 9.78
CA ARG A 184 0.55 13.19 11.22
C ARG A 184 2.03 13.29 11.57
N MET A 185 2.92 12.75 10.73
CA MET A 185 4.37 12.82 10.93
C MET A 185 4.87 14.26 10.87
N VAL A 186 4.36 15.08 9.96
CA VAL A 186 4.67 16.52 9.88
C VAL A 186 4.20 17.26 11.14
N ARG A 187 2.96 17.03 11.59
CA ARG A 187 2.44 17.65 12.84
C ARG A 187 3.22 17.26 14.08
N ARG A 188 3.79 16.05 14.13
CA ARG A 188 4.68 15.59 15.20
C ARG A 188 6.12 16.10 15.06
N GLY A 189 6.44 16.85 14.01
CA GLY A 189 7.80 17.35 13.73
C GLY A 189 8.79 16.26 13.30
N TRP A 190 8.29 15.12 12.82
CA TRP A 190 9.11 14.00 12.35
C TRP A 190 9.48 14.12 10.87
N LEU A 191 8.68 14.86 10.10
CA LEU A 191 8.94 15.21 8.72
C LEU A 191 8.86 16.73 8.54
N SER A 192 9.56 17.23 7.53
CA SER A 192 9.46 18.61 7.06
C SER A 192 8.17 18.80 6.25
N GLU A 193 7.58 20.01 6.29
CA GLU A 193 6.43 20.40 5.45
C GLU A 193 6.71 20.23 3.94
N SER A 194 7.99 20.20 3.54
CA SER A 194 8.39 19.98 2.14
C SER A 194 7.85 18.68 1.53
N VAL A 195 7.51 17.67 2.34
CA VAL A 195 6.93 16.40 1.86
C VAL A 195 5.51 16.58 1.31
N ARG A 196 4.80 17.66 1.69
CA ARG A 196 3.43 17.93 1.25
C ARG A 196 3.32 17.96 -0.28
N ALA A 197 4.26 18.61 -0.95
CA ALA A 197 4.26 18.75 -2.40
C ALA A 197 4.45 17.39 -3.11
N GLU A 198 5.31 16.51 -2.58
CA GLU A 198 5.53 15.17 -3.10
C GLU A 198 4.27 14.31 -2.97
N HIS A 199 3.67 14.28 -1.78
CA HIS A 199 2.44 13.54 -1.52
C HIS A 199 1.27 14.08 -2.36
N LEU A 200 1.12 15.40 -2.51
CA LEU A 200 0.11 16.00 -3.37
C LEU A 200 0.28 15.61 -4.84
N SER A 201 1.53 15.59 -5.34
CA SER A 201 1.83 15.15 -6.71
C SER A 201 1.41 13.70 -6.95
N ARG A 202 1.75 12.80 -6.02
CA ARG A 202 1.34 11.39 -6.08
C ARG A 202 -0.18 11.23 -5.97
N PHE A 203 -0.81 11.98 -5.07
CA PHE A 203 -2.27 12.00 -4.90
C PHE A 203 -2.97 12.40 -6.21
N ARG A 204 -2.52 13.49 -6.85
CA ARG A 204 -3.05 13.98 -8.12
C ARG A 204 -2.93 12.94 -9.24
N ARG A 205 -1.85 12.14 -9.26
CA ARG A 205 -1.67 11.06 -10.25
C ARG A 205 -2.66 9.91 -10.05
N VAL A 206 -2.99 9.57 -8.81
CA VAL A 206 -3.85 8.43 -8.47
C VAL A 206 -5.34 8.81 -8.47
N PHE A 207 -5.64 10.10 -8.25
CA PHE A 207 -6.98 10.66 -8.28
C PHE A 207 -7.13 11.81 -9.29
N PRO A 208 -6.91 11.57 -10.60
CA PRO A 208 -7.07 12.61 -11.61
C PRO A 208 -8.52 13.15 -11.69
N ILE A 209 -9.49 12.35 -11.23
CA ILE A 209 -10.93 12.67 -11.25
C ILE A 209 -11.28 13.93 -10.44
N PHE A 210 -10.49 14.32 -9.44
CA PHE A 210 -10.79 15.50 -8.63
C PHE A 210 -10.51 16.81 -9.36
N GLY A 211 -9.67 16.81 -10.39
CA GLY A 211 -9.35 18.04 -11.14
C GLY A 211 -8.93 19.18 -10.20
N GLN A 212 -9.70 20.27 -10.22
CA GLN A 212 -9.44 21.46 -9.39
C GLN A 212 -9.65 21.21 -7.88
N GLU A 213 -10.48 20.25 -7.50
CA GLU A 213 -10.75 19.91 -6.09
C GLU A 213 -9.65 19.05 -5.45
N THR A 214 -8.63 18.64 -6.23
CA THR A 214 -7.59 17.72 -5.75
C THR A 214 -6.93 18.22 -4.47
N GLU A 215 -6.61 19.51 -4.39
CA GLU A 215 -5.90 20.08 -3.25
C GLU A 215 -6.79 20.18 -2.00
N THR A 216 -8.07 20.48 -2.18
CA THR A 216 -9.08 20.48 -1.11
C THR A 216 -9.22 19.09 -0.51
N VAL A 217 -9.44 18.07 -1.35
CA VAL A 217 -9.60 16.68 -0.91
C VAL A 217 -8.30 16.18 -0.25
N PHE A 218 -7.16 16.45 -0.88
CA PHE A 218 -5.85 16.11 -0.32
C PHE A 218 -5.65 16.70 1.07
N SER A 219 -5.98 17.99 1.26
CA SER A 219 -5.82 18.69 2.54
C SER A 219 -6.71 18.08 3.62
N GLY A 220 -7.93 17.63 3.27
CA GLY A 220 -8.77 16.86 4.18
C GLY A 220 -8.09 15.60 4.74
N PHE A 221 -7.29 14.91 3.91
CA PHE A 221 -6.53 13.74 4.36
C PHE A 221 -5.23 14.08 5.08
N PHE A 222 -4.46 15.02 4.54
CA PHE A 222 -3.15 15.37 5.08
C PHE A 222 -3.27 16.15 6.39
N ASP A 223 -4.18 17.12 6.48
CA ASP A 223 -4.25 18.03 7.63
C ASP A 223 -5.09 17.47 8.80
N SER A 224 -5.98 16.50 8.54
CA SER A 224 -6.77 15.87 9.58
C SER A 224 -5.94 14.90 10.45
N GLU A 225 -6.20 14.90 11.75
CA GLU A 225 -5.56 14.02 12.72
C GLU A 225 -6.12 12.59 12.70
N THR A 226 -7.42 12.45 12.49
CA THR A 226 -8.15 11.18 12.56
C THR A 226 -8.81 10.87 11.23
N HIS A 227 -8.59 9.65 10.76
CA HIS A 227 -9.31 9.03 9.66
C HIS A 227 -9.70 7.63 10.11
N THR A 228 -10.77 7.10 9.55
CA THR A 228 -11.16 5.70 9.72
C THR A 228 -10.79 4.91 8.47
N HIS A 229 -10.73 3.59 8.62
CA HIS A 229 -10.62 2.68 7.50
C HIS A 229 -11.75 2.90 6.48
N ALA A 230 -12.98 3.15 6.96
CA ALA A 230 -14.13 3.42 6.11
C ALA A 230 -13.94 4.69 5.25
N ASP A 231 -13.34 5.75 5.78
CA ASP A 231 -13.04 6.97 5.01
C ASP A 231 -12.12 6.67 3.82
N PHE A 232 -11.08 5.85 4.04
CA PHE A 232 -10.18 5.43 2.97
C PHE A 232 -10.89 4.55 1.93
N ILE A 233 -11.69 3.58 2.35
CA ILE A 233 -12.41 2.69 1.44
C ILE A 233 -13.42 3.46 0.59
N ASN A 234 -14.20 4.35 1.22
CA ASN A 234 -15.23 5.13 0.54
C ASN A 234 -14.62 5.98 -0.58
N LEU A 235 -13.54 6.71 -0.29
CA LEU A 235 -12.90 7.55 -1.29
C LEU A 235 -12.12 6.74 -2.34
N ALA A 236 -11.46 5.64 -1.95
CA ALA A 236 -10.73 4.81 -2.89
C ALA A 236 -11.65 4.11 -3.91
N SER A 237 -12.81 3.64 -3.44
CA SER A 237 -13.79 2.89 -4.25
C SER A 237 -14.61 3.82 -5.14
N ALA A 238 -15.07 4.96 -4.62
CA ALA A 238 -15.96 5.87 -5.33
C ALA A 238 -15.49 7.34 -5.24
N PRO A 239 -14.32 7.69 -5.82
CA PRO A 239 -13.78 9.05 -5.68
C PRO A 239 -14.69 10.12 -6.29
N GLY A 240 -15.45 9.82 -7.34
CA GLY A 240 -16.37 10.79 -7.95
C GLY A 240 -17.52 11.23 -7.04
N ALA A 241 -17.86 10.46 -6.01
CA ALA A 241 -18.93 10.82 -5.07
C ALA A 241 -18.52 11.95 -4.11
N ALA A 242 -17.22 12.23 -3.97
CA ALA A 242 -16.71 13.28 -3.09
C ALA A 242 -16.70 14.68 -3.74
N VAL A 243 -17.08 14.79 -5.00
CA VAL A 243 -17.16 16.07 -5.73
C VAL A 243 -18.62 16.36 -6.06
N GLU A 244 -19.14 17.47 -5.56
CA GLU A 244 -20.43 18.01 -6.03
C GLU A 244 -20.25 18.50 -7.47
N HIS A 245 -20.73 17.74 -8.45
CA HIS A 245 -20.60 18.12 -9.86
C HIS A 245 -21.76 19.01 -10.32
N THR A 246 -21.43 20.24 -10.76
CA THR A 246 -22.33 21.18 -11.46
C THR A 246 -22.21 21.11 -12.99
N THR A 247 -21.63 20.05 -13.57
CA THR A 247 -21.41 19.93 -15.02
C THR A 247 -22.12 18.71 -15.61
N GLU A 248 -23.08 18.96 -16.51
CA GLU A 248 -23.79 17.95 -17.29
C GLU A 248 -22.84 17.29 -18.31
N GLY A 249 -22.37 16.07 -18.02
CA GLY A 249 -21.64 15.23 -18.97
C GLY A 249 -20.56 14.34 -18.33
N PRO A 250 -20.13 13.27 -19.02
CA PRO A 250 -19.05 12.40 -18.55
C PRO A 250 -17.72 13.14 -18.46
N GLN A 251 -17.12 13.11 -17.27
CA GLN A 251 -15.87 13.80 -17.00
C GLN A 251 -14.69 13.07 -17.63
N PRO A 252 -13.69 13.75 -18.22
CA PRO A 252 -12.45 13.12 -18.66
C PRO A 252 -11.79 12.33 -17.52
N GLY A 253 -11.49 11.05 -17.75
CA GLY A 253 -10.98 10.12 -16.75
C GLY A 253 -12.06 9.37 -15.97
N SER A 254 -13.34 9.69 -16.17
CA SER A 254 -14.45 8.85 -15.69
C SER A 254 -14.55 7.56 -16.50
N ARG A 255 -15.36 6.61 -16.02
CA ARG A 255 -15.45 5.26 -16.60
C ARG A 255 -16.43 5.22 -17.76
N CYS A 256 -16.05 4.49 -18.81
CA CYS A 256 -16.98 4.07 -19.85
C CYS A 256 -18.03 3.11 -19.26
N SER A 257 -19.31 3.34 -19.56
CA SER A 257 -20.43 2.51 -19.10
C SER A 257 -20.51 1.14 -19.77
N LEU A 258 -19.74 0.92 -20.84
CA LEU A 258 -19.67 -0.36 -21.55
C LEU A 258 -18.48 -1.20 -21.08
N CYS A 259 -17.26 -0.67 -21.19
CA CYS A 259 -16.06 -1.42 -20.86
C CYS A 259 -15.53 -1.20 -19.43
N GLY A 260 -16.07 -0.23 -18.69
CA GLY A 260 -15.65 0.09 -17.32
C GLY A 260 -14.30 0.80 -17.21
N PHE A 261 -13.54 0.94 -18.30
CA PHE A 261 -12.22 1.57 -18.28
C PHE A 261 -12.32 3.10 -18.15
N PRO A 262 -11.42 3.72 -17.35
CA PRO A 262 -11.22 5.16 -17.37
C PRO A 262 -10.86 5.63 -18.78
N THR A 263 -11.57 6.63 -19.28
CA THR A 263 -11.25 7.22 -20.57
C THR A 263 -11.26 8.74 -20.47
N HIS A 264 -10.31 9.38 -21.13
CA HIS A 264 -10.36 10.83 -21.39
C HIS A 264 -11.06 11.17 -22.70
N ALA A 265 -11.44 10.14 -23.47
CA ALA A 265 -12.02 10.24 -24.79
C ALA A 265 -13.38 9.52 -24.80
N PHE A 266 -14.42 10.27 -24.44
CA PHE A 266 -15.81 9.84 -24.53
C PHE A 266 -16.38 10.13 -25.92
N GLU A 267 -17.30 9.28 -26.36
CA GLU A 267 -18.12 9.57 -27.53
C GLU A 267 -18.98 10.81 -27.24
N THR A 268 -18.78 11.85 -28.03
CA THR A 268 -19.41 13.17 -27.82
C THR A 268 -20.86 13.21 -28.28
N GLN A 269 -21.27 12.28 -29.15
CA GLN A 269 -22.62 12.21 -29.70
C GLN A 269 -23.14 10.76 -29.73
N PRO A 270 -23.36 10.13 -28.56
CA PRO A 270 -23.85 8.75 -28.46
C PRO A 270 -25.23 8.55 -29.12
N GLU A 271 -26.04 9.59 -29.21
CA GLU A 271 -27.31 9.61 -29.95
C GLU A 271 -27.12 9.41 -31.47
N ASN A 272 -25.95 9.74 -32.01
CA ASN A 272 -25.63 9.64 -33.43
C ASN A 272 -24.98 8.31 -33.83
N LEU A 273 -24.90 7.33 -32.93
CA LEU A 273 -24.32 6.01 -33.22
C LEU A 273 -25.11 5.19 -34.26
N GLY A 274 -26.34 5.59 -34.57
CA GLY A 274 -27.24 4.86 -35.48
C GLY A 274 -28.03 3.77 -34.76
N SER A 275 -29.26 3.53 -35.23
CA SER A 275 -30.23 2.66 -34.53
C SER A 275 -29.79 1.19 -34.45
N SER A 276 -29.06 0.69 -35.46
CA SER A 276 -28.54 -0.69 -35.48
C SER A 276 -27.46 -0.90 -34.41
N VAL A 277 -26.50 0.02 -34.33
CA VAL A 277 -25.41 0.02 -33.35
C VAL A 277 -25.97 0.13 -31.93
N ILE A 278 -26.92 1.04 -31.70
CA ILE A 278 -27.60 1.18 -30.39
C ILE A 278 -28.33 -0.09 -29.98
N ALA A 279 -28.98 -0.79 -30.94
CA ALA A 279 -29.66 -2.05 -30.66
C ALA A 279 -28.69 -3.16 -30.26
N GLU A 280 -27.52 -3.25 -30.92
CA GLU A 280 -26.47 -4.22 -30.55
C GLU A 280 -25.89 -3.93 -29.17
N ILE A 281 -25.60 -2.66 -28.86
CA ILE A 281 -25.13 -2.26 -27.54
C ILE A 281 -26.16 -2.63 -26.47
N ARG A 282 -27.44 -2.33 -26.68
CA ARG A 282 -28.50 -2.68 -25.71
C ARG A 282 -28.74 -4.18 -25.59
N ARG A 283 -28.46 -4.96 -26.63
CA ARG A 283 -28.53 -6.43 -26.56
C ARG A 283 -27.47 -6.98 -25.62
N ASP A 284 -26.26 -6.44 -25.64
CA ASP A 284 -25.15 -6.86 -24.78
C ASP A 284 -25.20 -6.17 -23.40
N PHE A 285 -25.75 -4.96 -23.33
CA PHE A 285 -25.88 -4.11 -22.13
C PHE A 285 -27.32 -3.58 -21.98
N PRO A 286 -28.28 -4.39 -21.47
CA PRO A 286 -29.71 -4.05 -21.45
C PRO A 286 -30.10 -2.80 -20.66
N HIS A 287 -29.26 -2.39 -19.70
CA HIS A 287 -29.51 -1.22 -18.87
C HIS A 287 -28.91 0.07 -19.41
N TRP A 288 -28.08 -0.02 -20.46
CA TRP A 288 -27.39 1.13 -21.04
C TRP A 288 -28.33 2.03 -21.85
N ARG A 289 -28.21 3.34 -21.64
CA ARG A 289 -28.94 4.41 -22.31
C ARG A 289 -27.96 5.34 -23.02
N THR A 290 -28.43 6.11 -23.99
CA THR A 290 -27.58 7.07 -24.73
C THR A 290 -27.06 8.22 -23.84
N ILE A 291 -27.69 8.45 -22.68
CA ILE A 291 -27.18 9.39 -21.67
C ILE A 291 -26.04 8.78 -20.83
N ASP A 292 -25.88 7.45 -20.85
CA ASP A 292 -24.80 6.76 -20.16
C ASP A 292 -23.55 6.79 -21.04
N ALA A 293 -22.50 7.42 -20.54
CA ALA A 293 -21.31 7.70 -21.34
C ALA A 293 -20.55 6.45 -21.78
N LEU A 294 -20.07 6.42 -23.02
CA LEU A 294 -19.17 5.38 -23.52
C LEU A 294 -17.89 5.97 -24.11
N CYS A 295 -16.79 5.22 -24.06
CA CYS A 295 -15.54 5.64 -24.70
C CYS A 295 -15.61 5.49 -26.23
N ILE A 296 -14.79 6.27 -26.92
CA ILE A 296 -14.65 6.21 -28.39
C ILE A 296 -14.28 4.79 -28.84
N GLN A 297 -13.42 4.08 -28.11
CA GLN A 297 -13.04 2.71 -28.51
C GLN A 297 -14.23 1.74 -28.50
N CYS A 298 -15.12 1.83 -27.51
CA CYS A 298 -16.33 1.01 -27.50
C CYS A 298 -17.28 1.40 -28.63
N ALA A 299 -17.43 2.71 -28.89
CA ALA A 299 -18.23 3.20 -30.01
C ALA A 299 -17.73 2.61 -31.34
N ASP A 300 -16.42 2.62 -31.55
CA ASP A 300 -15.79 2.15 -32.79
C ASP A 300 -15.89 0.64 -32.96
N ILE A 301 -15.79 -0.15 -31.89
CA ILE A 301 -15.98 -1.61 -31.94
C ILE A 301 -17.40 -1.94 -32.45
N TYR A 302 -18.43 -1.32 -31.87
CA TYR A 302 -19.82 -1.59 -32.27
C TYR A 302 -20.13 -1.05 -33.66
N ARG A 303 -19.57 0.11 -34.06
CA ARG A 303 -19.65 0.60 -35.45
C ARG A 303 -19.07 -0.42 -36.43
N ALA A 304 -17.91 -0.99 -36.13
CA ALA A 304 -17.25 -1.97 -36.99
C ALA A 304 -18.04 -3.28 -37.10
N CYS A 305 -18.60 -3.77 -35.99
CA CYS A 305 -19.48 -4.95 -35.98
C CYS A 305 -20.74 -4.75 -36.84
N ALA A 306 -21.41 -3.61 -36.71
CA ALA A 306 -22.60 -3.31 -37.50
C ALA A 306 -22.30 -3.23 -39.02
N VAL A 307 -21.16 -2.66 -39.40
CA VAL A 307 -20.72 -2.61 -40.81
C VAL A 307 -20.44 -4.02 -41.33
N ALA A 308 -19.76 -4.88 -40.57
CA ALA A 308 -19.50 -6.26 -40.98
C ALA A 308 -20.79 -7.08 -41.18
N THR A 309 -21.79 -6.90 -40.30
CA THR A 309 -23.11 -7.56 -40.41
C THR A 309 -23.93 -7.05 -41.60
N SER A 310 -23.81 -5.76 -41.95
CA SER A 310 -24.47 -5.20 -43.15
C SER A 310 -23.81 -5.64 -44.46
N SER A 311 -22.49 -5.88 -44.44
CA SER A 311 -21.69 -6.30 -45.60
C SER A 311 -21.87 -7.77 -45.97
N SER A 312 -22.46 -8.56 -45.07
CA SER A 312 -22.70 -10.00 -45.24
C SER A 312 -24.15 -10.34 -45.62
N GLN A 313 -24.98 -9.33 -45.91
CA GLN A 313 -26.24 -9.55 -46.63
C GLN A 313 -25.96 -9.86 -48.11
N PRO A 314 -26.44 -11.00 -48.67
CA PRO A 314 -26.25 -11.29 -50.08
C PRO A 314 -27.00 -10.26 -50.92
N LEU A 315 -26.33 -9.70 -51.93
CA LEU A 315 -26.96 -8.92 -52.98
C LEU A 315 -28.17 -9.70 -53.55
N PRO A 316 -29.36 -9.08 -53.70
CA PRO A 316 -30.48 -9.76 -54.32
C PRO A 316 -30.08 -10.21 -55.72
N GLY A 317 -30.15 -11.53 -55.93
CA GLY A 317 -29.73 -12.17 -57.17
C GLY A 317 -30.48 -11.60 -58.38
N ASN A 318 -29.69 -11.28 -59.40
CA ASN A 318 -30.17 -11.17 -60.78
C ASN A 318 -30.89 -12.47 -61.16
N LEU A 319 -32.22 -12.40 -61.29
CA LEU A 319 -32.99 -13.33 -62.11
C LEU A 319 -33.19 -12.70 -63.49
N LEU A 320 -32.28 -13.12 -64.38
CA LEU A 320 -32.31 -13.21 -65.84
C LEU A 320 -33.47 -12.55 -66.62
N LEU A 321 -33.07 -11.81 -67.66
CA LEU A 321 -33.23 -12.29 -69.04
C LEU A 321 -31.84 -12.43 -69.67
#